data_AF-A0A429ATV9-F1
#
_entry.id   AF-A0A429ATV9-F1
#
_cell.length_a   1.000
_cell.length_b   1.000
_cell.length_c   1.000
_cell.angle_alpha   90.00
_cell.angle_beta   90.00
_cell.angle_gamma   90.00
#
_symmetry.space_group_name_H-M   'P 1'
#
loop_
_entity.id
_entity.type
_entity.pdbx_description
1 polymer ?
#
loop_
_entity_poly.entity_id
_entity_poly.type
_entity_poly.pdbx_seq_one_letter_code
_entity_poly.pdbx_strand_id
1 'polypeptide(L)'
;MPELAADTLTGAERAAALHHLAACARCRHDLADMAGLVDSIIALAPPENPPPAFESRVLAGMTGNCCLAAAFHDGRRRVGTAFAYQGSPSWLFLVVQSASGSGAYRATLVRTDGLRVPLGEVPVSGGRGSWGTTIDTPVAQVGRIVLARPGAGDLVAAFWP
;
A
#
# COMPACT_ATOMS: atom_id res chain seq x y z
N MET A 1 13.67 -25.35 7.19
CA MET A 1 13.11 -25.06 8.53
C MET A 1 11.59 -25.13 8.45
N PRO A 2 11.00 -26.33 8.42
CA PRO A 2 9.55 -26.52 8.28
C PRO A 2 8.73 -25.96 9.45
N GLU A 3 9.29 -25.91 10.65
CA GLU A 3 8.62 -25.49 11.90
C GLU A 3 8.32 -23.99 11.93
N LEU A 4 9.19 -23.17 11.32
CA LEU A 4 8.96 -21.73 11.18
C LEU A 4 7.85 -21.44 10.15
N ALA A 5 7.78 -22.22 9.08
CA ALA A 5 6.75 -22.09 8.05
C ALA A 5 5.38 -22.59 8.51
N ALA A 6 5.37 -23.59 9.40
CA ALA A 6 4.16 -24.15 10.02
C ALA A 6 3.65 -23.36 11.24
N ASP A 7 4.36 -22.29 11.64
CA ASP A 7 4.09 -21.45 12.83
C ASP A 7 3.98 -22.24 14.15
N THR A 8 4.76 -23.33 14.29
CA THR A 8 4.72 -24.19 15.48
C THR A 8 5.79 -23.86 16.53
N LEU A 9 6.66 -22.87 16.24
CA LEU A 9 7.75 -22.48 17.14
C LEU A 9 7.25 -21.63 18.32
N THR A 10 7.90 -21.79 19.48
CA THR A 10 7.70 -20.86 20.59
C THR A 10 8.26 -19.47 20.26
N GLY A 11 7.84 -18.44 21.00
CA GLY A 11 8.29 -17.06 20.75
C GLY A 11 9.81 -16.88 20.80
N ALA A 12 10.50 -17.57 21.72
CA ALA A 12 11.97 -17.49 21.84
C ALA A 12 12.68 -18.18 20.67
N GLU A 13 12.21 -19.35 20.26
CA GLU A 13 12.76 -20.08 19.10
C GLU A 13 12.53 -19.30 17.80
N ARG A 14 11.34 -18.71 17.64
CA ARG A 14 11.02 -17.83 16.51
C ARG A 14 11.95 -16.63 16.47
N ALA A 15 12.22 -15.98 17.60
CA ALA A 15 13.15 -14.85 17.67
C ALA A 15 14.58 -15.23 17.25
N ALA A 16 15.07 -16.39 17.72
CA ALA A 16 16.39 -16.90 17.33
C ALA A 16 16.46 -17.23 15.83
N ALA A 17 15.41 -17.86 15.28
CA ALA A 17 15.31 -18.16 13.86
C ALA A 17 15.30 -16.88 12.99
N LEU A 18 14.53 -15.86 13.38
CA LEU A 18 14.48 -14.58 12.68
C LEU A 18 15.83 -13.84 12.75
N HIS A 19 16.52 -13.89 13.89
CA HIS A 19 17.86 -13.32 14.02
C HIS A 19 18.86 -13.99 13.05
N HIS A 20 18.82 -15.32 12.94
CA HIS A 20 19.66 -16.04 11.97
C HIS A 20 19.31 -15.70 10.51
N LEU A 21 18.02 -15.63 10.18
CA LEU A 21 17.54 -15.28 8.83
C LEU A 21 18.00 -13.87 8.41
N ALA A 22 18.08 -12.93 9.34
CA ALA A 22 18.61 -11.59 9.06
C ALA A 22 20.08 -11.65 8.57
N ALA A 23 20.88 -12.61 9.06
CA ALA A 23 22.30 -12.73 8.74
C ALA A 23 22.62 -13.76 7.62
N CYS A 24 21.77 -14.77 7.39
CA CYS A 24 22.09 -15.88 6.48
C CYS A 24 21.33 -15.82 5.15
N ALA A 25 22.04 -15.58 4.04
CA ALA A 25 21.43 -15.50 2.70
C ALA A 25 20.82 -16.83 2.22
N ARG A 26 21.45 -17.98 2.54
CA ARG A 26 20.93 -19.29 2.16
C ARG A 26 19.58 -19.57 2.80
N CYS A 27 19.47 -19.38 4.11
CA CYS A 27 18.21 -19.63 4.81
C CYS A 27 17.09 -18.68 4.38
N ARG A 28 17.41 -17.45 3.94
CA ARG A 28 16.41 -16.56 3.32
C ARG A 28 15.91 -17.08 1.98
N HIS A 29 16.81 -17.62 1.15
CA HIS A 29 16.43 -18.21 -0.13
C HIS A 29 15.52 -19.42 0.09
N ASP A 30 15.90 -20.34 0.96
CA ASP A 30 15.10 -21.53 1.27
C ASP A 30 13.70 -21.16 1.80
N LEU A 31 13.60 -20.11 2.63
CA LEU A 31 12.31 -19.61 3.12
C LEU A 31 11.46 -18.97 2.00
N ALA A 32 12.08 -18.23 1.09
CA ALA A 32 11.39 -17.62 -0.04
C ALA A 32 10.83 -18.69 -0.99
N ASP A 33 11.59 -19.75 -1.25
CA ASP A 33 11.14 -20.88 -2.08
C ASP A 33 9.92 -21.58 -1.44
N MET A 34 9.97 -21.81 -0.11
CA MET A 34 8.83 -22.36 0.63
C MET A 34 7.62 -21.42 0.64
N ALA A 35 7.83 -20.12 0.81
CA ALA A 35 6.75 -19.13 0.78
C ALA A 35 6.05 -19.09 -0.60
N GLY A 36 6.80 -19.19 -1.70
CA GLY A 36 6.22 -19.24 -3.05
C GLY A 36 5.31 -20.44 -3.28
N LEU A 37 5.60 -21.59 -2.67
CA LEU A 37 4.70 -22.74 -2.68
C LEU A 37 3.40 -22.47 -1.91
N VAL A 38 3.49 -21.82 -0.74
CA VAL A 38 2.31 -21.46 0.06
C VAL A 38 1.42 -20.46 -0.70
N ASP A 39 2.01 -19.45 -1.35
CA ASP A 39 1.27 -18.47 -2.16
C ASP A 39 0.50 -19.14 -3.31
N SER A 40 1.10 -20.17 -3.92
CA SER A 40 0.45 -20.96 -4.97
C SER A 40 -0.76 -21.76 -4.45
N ILE A 41 -0.72 -22.20 -3.19
CA ILE A 41 -1.85 -22.89 -2.53
C ILE A 41 -2.98 -21.90 -2.22
N ILE A 42 -2.66 -20.68 -1.77
CA ILE A 42 -3.67 -19.64 -1.49
C ILE A 42 -4.51 -19.36 -2.73
N ALA A 43 -3.91 -19.38 -3.92
CA ALA A 43 -4.63 -19.18 -5.19
C ALA A 43 -5.67 -20.28 -5.50
N LEU A 44 -5.59 -21.44 -4.86
CA LEU A 44 -6.56 -22.54 -5.01
C LEU A 44 -7.75 -22.41 -4.06
N ALA A 45 -7.66 -21.59 -3.01
CA ALA A 45 -8.75 -21.37 -2.08
C ALA A 45 -9.88 -20.55 -2.76
N PRO A 46 -11.16 -20.87 -2.49
CA PRO A 46 -12.25 -20.04 -2.96
C PRO A 46 -12.14 -18.63 -2.36
N PRO A 47 -12.41 -17.56 -3.14
CA PRO A 47 -12.43 -16.22 -2.60
C PRO A 47 -13.61 -16.08 -1.63
N GLU A 48 -13.33 -16.06 -0.33
CA GLU A 48 -14.32 -15.70 0.69
C GLU A 48 -14.21 -14.21 1.03
N ASN A 49 -15.36 -13.53 1.02
CA ASN A 49 -15.42 -12.19 1.56
C ASN A 49 -15.36 -12.25 3.09
N PRO A 50 -14.62 -11.34 3.73
CA PRO A 50 -14.62 -11.28 5.18
C PRO A 50 -16.03 -10.94 5.70
N PRO A 51 -16.36 -11.29 6.97
CA PRO A 51 -17.66 -10.98 7.55
C PRO A 51 -18.01 -9.49 7.42
N PRO A 52 -19.31 -9.15 7.35
CA PRO A 52 -19.75 -7.75 7.37
C PRO A 52 -19.06 -6.97 8.51
N ALA A 53 -18.68 -5.73 8.22
CA ALA A 53 -17.95 -4.83 9.13
C ALA A 53 -16.54 -5.28 9.55
N PHE A 54 -15.97 -6.36 9.00
CA PHE A 54 -14.56 -6.71 9.22
C PHE A 54 -13.62 -5.56 8.84
N GLU A 55 -13.80 -4.97 7.65
CA GLU A 55 -13.04 -3.82 7.18
C GLU A 55 -13.16 -2.65 8.15
N SER A 56 -14.38 -2.31 8.57
CA SER A 56 -14.63 -1.23 9.53
C SER A 56 -13.96 -1.48 10.89
N ARG A 57 -13.90 -2.73 11.37
CA ARG A 57 -13.23 -3.09 12.63
C ARG A 57 -11.71 -3.03 12.51
N VAL A 58 -11.13 -3.49 11.39
CA VAL A 58 -9.70 -3.36 11.13
C VAL A 58 -9.32 -1.89 11.09
N LEU A 59 -10.07 -1.08 10.36
CA LEU A 59 -9.87 0.37 10.28
C LEU A 59 -10.03 1.07 11.65
N ALA A 60 -10.99 0.63 12.48
CA ALA A 60 -11.15 1.17 13.83
C ALA A 60 -10.03 0.74 14.81
N GLY A 61 -9.44 -0.43 14.60
CA GLY A 61 -8.30 -0.94 15.38
C GLY A 61 -6.95 -0.34 14.97
N MET A 62 -6.88 0.30 13.79
CA MET A 62 -5.74 1.11 13.38
C MET A 62 -5.77 2.43 14.16
N THR A 63 -5.12 2.45 15.32
CA THR A 63 -4.99 3.63 16.19
C THR A 63 -3.99 4.64 15.62
N GLY A 64 -4.35 5.25 14.50
CA GLY A 64 -3.70 6.43 13.95
C GLY A 64 -4.64 7.62 14.03
N ASN A 65 -4.25 8.65 14.76
CA ASN A 65 -4.91 9.95 14.66
C ASN A 65 -4.41 10.60 13.36
N CYS A 66 -5.34 10.94 12.46
CA CYS A 66 -5.15 11.51 11.13
C CYS A 66 -5.05 10.49 9.98
N CYS A 67 -6.15 9.79 9.70
CA CYS A 67 -6.46 9.44 8.31
C CYS A 67 -6.88 10.72 7.59
N LEU A 68 -5.97 11.35 6.84
CA LEU A 68 -6.39 12.38 5.89
C LEU A 68 -6.88 11.69 4.63
N ALA A 69 -7.99 12.18 4.07
CA ALA A 69 -8.52 11.71 2.79
C ALA A 69 -8.67 12.89 1.83
N ALA A 70 -8.23 12.70 0.59
CA ALA A 70 -8.36 13.69 -0.47
C ALA A 70 -8.89 13.04 -1.74
N ALA A 71 -9.83 13.69 -2.41
CA ALA A 71 -10.39 13.19 -3.66
C ALA A 71 -9.42 13.48 -4.83
N PHE A 72 -9.16 12.47 -5.66
CA PHE A 72 -8.49 12.66 -6.94
C PHE A 72 -9.44 13.30 -7.95
N HIS A 73 -8.96 14.32 -8.64
CA HIS A 73 -9.68 14.98 -9.73
C HIS A 73 -8.90 14.92 -11.04
N ASP A 74 -9.61 14.63 -12.12
CA ASP A 74 -9.21 14.88 -13.51
C ASP A 74 -9.89 16.20 -13.94
N GLY A 75 -9.16 17.31 -13.84
CA GLY A 75 -9.75 18.65 -13.92
C GLY A 75 -10.82 18.88 -12.84
N ARG A 76 -12.09 18.92 -13.22
CA ARG A 76 -13.23 19.08 -12.27
C ARG A 76 -13.91 17.77 -11.90
N ARG A 77 -13.60 16.66 -12.57
CA ARG A 77 -14.27 15.38 -12.34
C ARG A 77 -13.56 14.62 -11.24
N ARG A 78 -14.28 14.23 -10.18
CA ARG A 78 -13.75 13.31 -9.17
C ARG A 78 -13.60 11.91 -9.77
N VAL A 79 -12.41 11.33 -9.66
CA VAL A 79 -12.06 10.03 -10.26
C VAL A 79 -11.47 9.03 -9.27
N GLY A 80 -11.32 9.40 -7.99
CA GLY A 80 -10.76 8.53 -6.97
C GLY A 80 -10.58 9.20 -5.61
N THR A 81 -9.87 8.52 -4.72
CA THR A 81 -9.51 9.00 -3.37
C THR A 81 -8.10 8.56 -3.00
N ALA A 82 -7.33 9.43 -2.37
CA ALA A 82 -6.11 9.12 -1.65
C ALA A 82 -6.37 9.16 -0.15
N PHE A 83 -5.75 8.25 0.58
CA PHE A 83 -5.74 8.16 2.03
C PHE A 83 -4.29 8.20 2.50
N ALA A 84 -4.00 9.07 3.47
CA ALA A 84 -2.71 9.15 4.11
C ALA A 84 -2.88 8.82 5.60
N TYR A 85 -2.02 7.94 6.11
CA TYR A 85 -2.07 7.46 7.48
C TYR A 85 -0.76 7.76 8.19
N GLN A 86 -0.87 8.37 9.37
CA GLN A 86 0.28 8.68 10.20
C GLN A 86 0.63 7.46 11.08
N GLY A 87 1.85 6.93 10.90
CA GLY A 87 2.31 5.75 11.61
C GLY A 87 3.84 5.64 11.68
N SER A 88 4.34 4.43 11.91
CA SER A 88 5.78 4.11 11.86
C SER A 88 5.96 2.75 11.15
N PRO A 89 6.15 2.73 9.81
CA PRO A 89 6.20 3.89 8.91
C PRO A 89 4.80 4.50 8.64
N SER A 90 4.76 5.76 8.20
CA SER A 90 3.54 6.33 7.60
C SER A 90 3.27 5.65 6.26
N TRP A 91 2.02 5.60 5.84
CA TRP A 91 1.65 4.99 4.56
C TRP A 91 0.62 5.81 3.80
N LEU A 92 0.59 5.57 2.49
CA LEU A 92 -0.36 6.14 1.56
C LEU A 92 -1.05 5.01 0.81
N PHE A 93 -2.37 5.10 0.68
CA PHE A 93 -3.17 4.23 -0.16
C PHE A 93 -4.05 5.07 -1.06
N LEU A 94 -4.28 4.61 -2.28
CA LEU A 94 -5.14 5.30 -3.23
C LEU A 94 -6.00 4.32 -3.99
N VAL A 95 -7.15 4.85 -4.42
CA VAL A 95 -8.09 4.16 -5.30
C VAL A 95 -8.47 5.11 -6.42
N VAL A 96 -8.29 4.65 -7.66
CA VAL A 96 -8.79 5.25 -8.89
C VAL A 96 -10.02 4.45 -9.32
N GLN A 97 -11.12 5.12 -9.60
CA GLN A 97 -12.42 4.50 -9.90
C GLN A 97 -12.90 4.76 -11.32
N SER A 98 -12.51 5.90 -11.90
CA SER A 98 -13.04 6.36 -13.19
C SER A 98 -12.06 7.25 -13.96
N ALA A 99 -10.77 6.89 -13.97
CA ALA A 99 -9.80 7.58 -14.82
C ALA A 99 -10.14 7.41 -16.31
N SER A 100 -9.89 8.46 -17.10
CA SER A 100 -10.17 8.50 -18.54
C SER A 100 -9.32 7.53 -19.37
N GLY A 101 -8.24 6.99 -18.80
CA GLY A 101 -7.31 6.09 -19.49
C GLY A 101 -6.80 4.95 -18.60
N SER A 102 -6.35 3.88 -19.25
CA SER A 102 -5.60 2.80 -18.61
C SER A 102 -4.09 3.01 -18.83
N GLY A 103 -3.27 2.38 -17.98
CA GLY A 103 -1.82 2.42 -18.06
C GLY A 103 -1.17 2.66 -16.69
N ALA A 104 0.16 2.72 -16.69
CA ALA A 104 0.94 3.06 -15.50
C ALA A 104 0.97 4.58 -15.31
N TYR A 105 0.44 5.05 -14.18
CA TYR A 105 0.54 6.43 -13.74
C TYR A 105 1.70 6.58 -12.76
N ARG A 106 2.58 7.55 -12.97
CA ARG A 106 3.63 7.86 -11.99
C ARG A 106 3.04 8.62 -10.80
N ALA A 107 3.17 8.06 -9.61
CA ALA A 107 2.77 8.70 -8.37
C ALA A 107 3.90 9.59 -7.83
N THR A 108 3.55 10.84 -7.53
CA THR A 108 4.44 11.80 -6.88
C THR A 108 3.71 12.46 -5.70
N LEU A 109 4.34 12.41 -4.53
CA LEU A 109 3.95 13.22 -3.38
C LEU A 109 4.55 14.61 -3.52
N VAL A 110 3.73 15.63 -3.36
CA VAL A 110 4.17 17.02 -3.24
C VAL A 110 3.91 17.46 -1.81
N ARG A 111 5.01 17.71 -1.09
CA ARG A 111 4.98 18.15 0.29
C ARG A 111 4.51 19.61 0.36
N THR A 112 4.05 20.08 1.52
CA THR A 112 3.56 21.44 1.74
C THR A 112 4.63 22.52 1.46
N ASP A 113 5.92 22.17 1.57
CA ASP A 113 7.05 23.04 1.21
C ASP A 113 7.42 22.97 -0.29
N GLY A 114 6.66 22.22 -1.08
CA GLY A 114 6.87 22.06 -2.52
C GLY A 114 7.84 20.95 -2.92
N LEU A 115 8.50 20.27 -1.97
CA LEU A 115 9.38 19.13 -2.30
C LEU A 115 8.56 18.02 -2.97
N ARG A 116 9.07 17.51 -4.10
CA ARG A 116 8.44 16.43 -4.87
C ARG A 116 9.17 15.11 -4.59
N VAL A 117 8.45 14.16 -4.00
CA VAL A 117 8.96 12.83 -3.65
C VAL A 117 8.32 11.80 -4.60
N PRO A 118 9.11 11.12 -5.45
CA PRO A 118 8.59 10.04 -6.29
C PRO A 118 8.18 8.85 -5.41
N LEU A 119 7.00 8.28 -5.66
CA LEU A 119 6.45 7.19 -4.85
C LEU A 119 6.39 5.85 -5.60
N GLY A 120 6.35 5.86 -6.94
CA GLY A 120 6.29 4.64 -7.76
C GLY A 120 5.31 4.74 -8.91
N GLU A 121 4.93 3.59 -9.48
CA GLU A 121 3.96 3.48 -10.56
C GLU A 121 2.66 2.82 -10.09
N VAL A 122 1.54 3.43 -10.48
CA VAL A 122 0.18 3.01 -10.16
C VAL A 122 -0.42 2.38 -11.42
N PRO A 123 -0.64 1.06 -11.46
CA PRO A 123 -1.32 0.43 -12.57
C PRO A 123 -2.83 0.77 -12.53
N VAL A 124 -3.36 1.26 -13.65
CA VAL A 124 -4.79 1.51 -13.84
C VAL A 124 -5.28 0.73 -15.05
N SER A 125 -6.33 -0.08 -14.86
CA SER A 125 -6.93 -0.93 -15.90
C SER A 125 -8.44 -0.66 -15.96
N GLY A 126 -8.96 -0.34 -17.16
CA GLY A 126 -10.37 0.00 -17.33
C GLY A 126 -10.79 1.25 -16.54
N GLY A 127 -9.86 2.19 -16.32
CA GLY A 127 -10.08 3.39 -15.50
C GLY A 127 -10.12 3.15 -14.00
N ARG A 128 -9.80 1.93 -13.53
CA ARG A 128 -9.78 1.54 -12.13
C ARG A 128 -8.41 1.04 -11.67
N GLY A 129 -8.06 1.27 -10.42
CA GLY A 129 -6.82 0.76 -9.83
C GLY A 129 -6.75 1.08 -8.35
N SER A 130 -6.02 0.27 -7.59
CA SER A 130 -5.66 0.55 -6.21
C SER A 130 -4.16 0.37 -6.04
N TRP A 131 -3.57 1.16 -5.16
CA TRP A 131 -2.13 1.14 -4.94
C TRP A 131 -1.79 1.74 -3.58
N GLY A 132 -0.70 1.28 -2.97
CA GLY A 132 -0.21 1.86 -1.74
C GLY A 132 1.29 1.69 -1.56
N THR A 133 1.86 2.53 -0.70
CA THR A 133 3.28 2.52 -0.33
C THR A 133 3.47 3.06 1.07
N THR A 134 4.61 2.75 1.68
CA THR A 134 5.12 3.49 2.82
C THR A 134 5.67 4.85 2.37
N ILE A 135 5.59 5.86 3.23
CA ILE A 135 6.15 7.19 3.03
C ILE A 135 6.96 7.60 4.26
N ASP A 136 8.11 8.25 4.04
CA ASP A 136 8.92 8.85 5.10
C ASP A 136 8.49 10.30 5.42
N THR A 137 7.48 10.81 4.71
CA THR A 137 6.94 12.16 4.92
C THR A 137 5.84 12.11 5.99
N PRO A 138 5.91 12.93 7.06
CA PRO A 138 4.81 13.07 8.01
C PRO A 138 3.52 13.49 7.30
N VAL A 139 2.38 12.89 7.66
CA VAL A 139 1.09 13.13 6.97
C VAL A 139 0.69 14.60 6.99
N ALA A 140 0.99 15.33 8.08
CA ALA A 140 0.76 16.77 8.19
C ALA A 140 1.54 17.62 7.17
N GLN A 141 2.60 17.07 6.56
CA GLN A 141 3.39 17.72 5.53
C GLN A 141 2.95 17.31 4.12
N VAL A 142 2.03 16.35 3.97
CA VAL A 142 1.54 15.94 2.65
C VAL A 142 0.60 17.02 2.11
N GLY A 143 1.02 17.74 1.06
CA GLY A 143 0.21 18.78 0.44
C GLY A 143 -0.71 18.25 -0.66
N ARG A 144 -0.18 17.45 -1.57
CA ARG A 144 -0.98 16.76 -2.61
C ARG A 144 -0.28 15.54 -3.16
N ILE A 145 -1.05 14.68 -3.80
CA ILE A 145 -0.58 13.54 -4.59
C ILE A 145 -0.96 13.78 -6.04
N VAL A 146 0.00 13.58 -6.93
CA VAL A 146 -0.17 13.72 -8.38
C VAL A 146 0.09 12.37 -9.04
N LEU A 147 -0.87 11.92 -9.85
CA LEU A 147 -0.73 10.78 -10.74
C LEU A 147 -0.61 11.30 -12.16
N ALA A 148 0.56 11.16 -12.76
CA ALA A 148 0.84 11.65 -14.11
C ALA A 148 1.06 10.48 -15.08
N ARG A 149 0.50 10.59 -16.28
CA ARG A 149 0.74 9.65 -17.39
C ARG A 149 0.88 10.43 -18.69
N PRO A 150 1.91 10.17 -19.53
CA PRO A 150 2.02 10.81 -20.83
C PRO A 150 0.74 10.67 -21.66
N GLY A 151 0.25 11.78 -22.21
CA GLY A 151 -0.97 11.82 -23.03
C GLY A 151 -2.29 11.66 -22.25
N ALA A 152 -2.27 11.66 -20.92
CA ALA A 152 -3.47 11.81 -20.08
C ALA A 152 -3.39 13.10 -19.25
N GLY A 153 -4.54 13.58 -18.78
CA GLY A 153 -4.58 14.59 -17.73
C GLY A 153 -4.01 14.05 -16.41
N ASP A 154 -3.34 14.92 -15.65
CA ASP A 154 -2.87 14.60 -14.31
C ASP A 154 -4.07 14.42 -13.37
N LEU A 155 -4.03 13.37 -12.55
CA LEU A 155 -5.00 13.19 -11.47
C LEU A 155 -4.41 13.76 -10.19
N VAL A 156 -5.10 14.70 -9.56
CA VAL A 156 -4.58 15.39 -8.38
C VAL A 156 -5.51 15.21 -7.19
N ALA A 157 -4.95 14.75 -6.07
CA ALA A 157 -5.60 14.73 -4.76
C ALA A 157 -4.87 15.71 -3.84
N ALA A 158 -5.54 16.81 -3.46
CA ALA A 158 -4.97 17.82 -2.60
C ALA A 158 -5.46 17.66 -1.15
N PHE A 159 -4.51 17.62 -0.22
CA PHE A 159 -4.71 17.53 1.21
C PHE A 159 -4.55 18.95 1.79
N TRP A 160 -5.56 19.80 1.55
CA TRP A 160 -5.64 21.11 2.22
C TRP A 160 -6.15 20.91 3.66
N PRO A 161 -5.77 21.75 4.62
CA PRO A 161 -6.49 21.84 5.90
C PRO A 161 -7.92 22.35 5.72
#